data_AF-A0A3D4RUN0-F1
#
_entry.id   AF-A0A3D4RUN0-F1
#
_cell.length_a   1.000
_cell.length_b   1.000
_cell.length_c   1.000
_cell.angle_alpha   90.00
_cell.angle_beta   90.00
_cell.angle_gamma   90.00
#
_symmetry.space_group_name_H-M   'P 1'
#
loop_
_entity.id
_entity.type
_entity.pdbx_description
1 polymer ?
#
loop_
_entity_poly.entity_id
_entity_poly.type
_entity_poly.pdbx_seq_one_letter_code
_entity_poly.pdbx_strand_id
1 'polypeptide(L)'
;MRKGKKGDAIPPEALNALARELERLGDPYLEIWKAGKFCYVRHGGSPLCRLGYRGDTEIWDFAIYKYSTQRYSAQEFFPRTGTVAELVRMAMSAYNLRP
;
A
#
# COMPACT_ATOMS: atom_id res chain seq x y z
N MET A 1 13.76 23.59 9.65
CA MET A 1 13.81 22.34 10.44
C MET A 1 12.45 21.64 10.39
N ARG A 2 12.31 20.51 9.68
CA ARG A 2 11.11 19.66 9.80
C ARG A 2 11.41 18.52 10.76
N LYS A 3 11.02 18.66 12.03
CA LYS A 3 11.00 17.54 12.98
C LYS A 3 9.80 16.66 12.64
N GLY A 4 9.96 15.72 11.70
CA GLY A 4 8.99 14.65 11.51
C GLY A 4 8.98 13.80 12.77
N LYS A 5 7.89 13.83 13.52
CA LYS A 5 7.75 13.05 14.75
C LYS A 5 7.81 11.55 14.42
N LYS A 6 8.47 10.83 15.31
CA LYS A 6 8.63 9.38 15.30
C LYS A 6 7.23 8.75 15.43
N GLY A 7 6.66 8.27 14.34
CA GLY A 7 5.48 7.40 14.37
C GLY A 7 4.12 8.09 14.45
N ASP A 8 3.87 9.12 13.62
CA ASP A 8 2.49 9.57 13.44
C ASP A 8 1.64 8.42 12.91
N ALA A 9 0.67 7.99 13.72
CA ALA A 9 -0.29 6.97 13.36
C ALA A 9 -1.05 7.45 12.11
N ILE A 10 -1.28 6.55 11.16
CA ILE A 10 -2.15 6.85 10.01
C ILE A 10 -3.51 7.26 10.57
N PRO A 11 -4.01 8.47 10.24
CA PRO A 11 -5.24 8.95 10.82
C PRO A 11 -6.45 8.22 10.22
N PRO A 12 -7.58 8.10 10.94
CA PRO A 12 -8.72 7.30 10.52
C PRO A 12 -9.27 7.65 9.13
N GLU A 13 -9.30 8.93 8.79
CA GLU A 13 -9.74 9.46 7.50
C GLU A 13 -8.88 8.94 6.33
N ALA A 14 -7.56 8.83 6.52
CA ALA A 14 -6.67 8.27 5.51
C ALA A 14 -6.86 6.75 5.36
N LEU A 15 -7.12 6.04 6.47
CA LEU A 15 -7.44 4.61 6.43
C LEU A 15 -8.78 4.35 5.74
N ASN A 16 -9.79 5.17 6.02
CA ASN A 16 -11.11 5.08 5.40
C ASN A 16 -11.03 5.38 3.90
N ALA A 17 -10.24 6.38 3.50
CA ALA A 17 -10.00 6.66 2.09
C ALA A 17 -9.33 5.47 1.39
N LEU A 18 -8.27 4.91 1.98
CA LEU A 18 -7.59 3.72 1.45
C LEU A 18 -8.54 2.53 1.33
N ALA A 19 -9.34 2.25 2.36
CA ALA A 19 -10.30 1.14 2.35
C ALA A 19 -11.33 1.31 1.21
N ARG A 20 -11.88 2.51 1.03
CA ARG A 20 -12.80 2.81 -0.08
C ARG A 20 -12.16 2.61 -1.45
N GLU A 21 -10.88 2.96 -1.63
CA GLU A 21 -10.19 2.70 -2.90
C GLU A 21 -10.06 1.21 -3.17
N LEU A 22 -9.76 0.39 -2.15
CA LEU A 22 -9.70 -1.06 -2.32
C LEU A 22 -11.07 -1.68 -2.63
N GLU A 23 -12.13 -1.22 -1.95
CA GLU A 23 -13.51 -1.63 -2.26
C GLU A 23 -13.87 -1.30 -3.72
N ARG A 24 -13.46 -0.12 -4.23
CA ARG A 24 -13.68 0.27 -5.62
C ARG A 24 -12.88 -0.55 -6.64
N LEU A 25 -11.78 -1.17 -6.24
CA LEU A 25 -11.06 -2.10 -7.11
C LEU A 25 -11.87 -3.37 -7.37
N GLY A 26 -12.81 -3.71 -6.50
CA GLY A 26 -13.77 -4.80 -6.70
C GLY A 26 -13.24 -6.21 -6.45
N ASP A 27 -11.97 -6.36 -6.05
CA ASP A 27 -11.38 -7.66 -5.74
C ASP A 27 -11.64 -8.05 -4.27
N PRO A 28 -12.45 -9.09 -4.00
CA PRO A 28 -12.83 -9.48 -2.64
C PRO A 28 -11.69 -10.13 -1.85
N TYR A 29 -10.58 -10.48 -2.50
CA TYR A 29 -9.41 -11.06 -1.84
C TYR A 29 -8.42 -10.00 -1.36
N LEU A 30 -8.65 -8.72 -1.68
CA LEU A 30 -7.83 -7.63 -1.16
C LEU A 30 -8.11 -7.40 0.32
N GLU A 31 -7.05 -7.53 1.12
CA GLU A 31 -7.08 -7.34 2.56
C GLU A 31 -6.08 -6.26 2.98
N ILE A 32 -6.43 -5.48 4.00
CA ILE A 32 -5.54 -4.49 4.59
C ILE A 32 -5.19 -4.80 6.03
N TRP A 33 -3.92 -4.61 6.35
CA TRP A 33 -3.44 -4.69 7.72
C TRP A 33 -2.56 -3.49 8.04
N LYS A 34 -2.86 -2.79 9.13
CA LYS A 34 -2.08 -1.63 9.58
C LYS A 34 -1.02 -2.08 10.59
N ALA A 35 0.22 -1.63 10.40
CA ALA A 35 1.23 -1.67 11.45
C ALA A 35 2.10 -0.40 11.44
N GLY A 36 2.04 0.35 12.54
CA GLY A 36 2.71 1.64 12.67
C GLY A 36 2.19 2.68 11.66
N LYS A 37 3.10 3.21 10.84
CA LYS A 37 2.81 4.20 9.78
C LYS A 37 2.54 3.59 8.40
N PHE A 38 2.43 2.26 8.32
CA PHE A 38 2.26 1.54 7.07
C PHE A 38 0.95 0.77 7.04
N CYS A 39 0.35 0.69 5.85
CA CYS A 39 -0.70 -0.25 5.50
C CYS A 39 -0.10 -1.33 4.61
N TYR A 40 -0.30 -2.58 4.98
CA TYR A 40 0.10 -3.76 4.21
C TYR A 40 -1.13 -4.26 3.47
N VAL A 41 -1.01 -4.36 2.16
CA VAL A 41 -2.05 -4.93 1.30
C VAL A 41 -1.69 -6.39 1.04
N ARG A 42 -2.67 -7.26 1.17
CA ARG A 42 -2.57 -8.70 0.88
C ARG A 42 -3.63 -9.11 -0.13
N HIS A 43 -3.39 -10.22 -0.80
CA HIS A 43 -4.36 -10.88 -1.68
C HIS A 43 -4.53 -12.32 -1.24
N GLY A 44 -5.71 -12.70 -0.76
CA GLY A 44 -6.00 -14.06 -0.26
C GLY A 44 -5.01 -14.51 0.83
N GLY A 45 -4.72 -13.64 1.79
CA GLY A 45 -3.70 -13.85 2.83
C GLY A 45 -2.23 -13.71 2.40
N SER A 46 -1.93 -13.59 1.10
CA SER A 46 -0.57 -13.46 0.58
C SER A 46 -0.09 -12.01 0.50
N PRO A 47 1.16 -11.67 0.87
CA PRO A 47 1.66 -10.30 0.85
C PRO A 47 1.79 -9.73 -0.58
N LEU A 48 1.15 -8.59 -0.83
CA LEU A 48 1.12 -7.93 -2.14
C LEU A 48 2.06 -6.72 -2.18
N CYS A 49 1.73 -5.69 -1.41
CA CYS A 49 2.51 -4.46 -1.31
C CYS A 49 2.35 -3.78 0.05
N ARG A 50 3.14 -2.74 0.29
CA ARG A 50 3.07 -1.90 1.48
C ARG A 50 2.94 -0.45 1.06
N LEU A 51 1.96 0.22 1.62
CA LEU A 51 1.66 1.63 1.44
C LEU A 51 2.09 2.41 2.68
N GLY A 52 2.79 3.53 2.50
CA GLY A 52 3.19 4.44 3.59
C GLY A 52 2.43 5.75 3.53
N TYR A 53 1.84 6.16 4.65
CA TYR A 53 1.12 7.43 4.72
C TYR A 53 2.12 8.60 4.76
N ARG A 54 1.88 9.61 3.92
CA ARG A 54 2.76 10.78 3.77
C ARG A 54 2.20 12.07 4.38
N GLY A 55 1.07 11.99 5.08
CA GLY A 55 0.30 13.18 5.47
C GLY A 55 -0.74 13.61 4.42
N ASP A 56 -0.89 12.82 3.35
CA ASP A 56 -1.79 13.05 2.23
C ASP A 56 -2.59 11.76 1.97
N THR A 57 -3.90 11.89 1.81
CA THR A 57 -4.82 10.76 1.57
C THR A 57 -4.77 10.27 0.12
N GLU A 58 -4.36 11.12 -0.82
CA GLU A 58 -4.35 10.82 -2.25
C GLU A 58 -3.05 10.13 -2.66
N ILE A 59 -1.91 10.57 -2.13
CA ILE A 59 -0.59 10.09 -2.53
C ILE A 59 0.11 9.32 -1.41
N TRP A 60 0.44 8.05 -1.69
CA TRP A 60 1.05 7.13 -0.74
C TRP A 60 2.44 6.69 -1.19
N ASP A 61 3.33 6.40 -0.24
CA ASP A 61 4.58 5.69 -0.52
C ASP A 61 4.30 4.25 -0.92
N PHE A 62 5.11 3.70 -1.83
CA PHE A 62 4.96 2.34 -2.32
C PHE A 62 6.20 1.48 -2.06
N ALA A 63 5.95 0.22 -1.71
CA ALA A 63 6.93 -0.85 -1.78
C ALA A 63 6.23 -2.16 -2.14
N ILE A 64 6.71 -2.85 -3.17
CA ILE A 64 6.20 -4.17 -3.53
C ILE A 64 6.80 -5.22 -2.60
N TYR A 65 6.03 -6.25 -2.25
CA TYR A 65 6.64 -7.44 -1.62
C TYR A 65 7.60 -8.11 -2.62
N LYS A 66 8.59 -8.85 -2.16
CA LYS A 66 9.45 -9.66 -3.03
C LYS A 66 9.59 -11.03 -2.43
N TYR A 67 9.08 -12.04 -3.13
CA TYR A 67 9.14 -13.43 -2.68
C TYR A 67 10.57 -13.96 -2.65
N SER A 68 11.42 -13.55 -3.59
CA SER A 68 12.84 -13.98 -3.64
C SER A 68 13.65 -13.56 -2.41
N THR A 69 13.31 -12.42 -1.80
CA THR A 69 14.00 -11.89 -0.61
C THR A 69 13.14 -11.87 0.64
N GLN A 70 11.89 -12.30 0.54
CA GLN A 70 10.84 -12.22 1.58
C GLN A 70 10.73 -10.83 2.25
N ARG A 71 10.88 -9.75 1.47
CA ARG A 71 10.97 -8.37 1.98
C ARG A 71 10.21 -7.39 1.09
N TYR A 72 9.69 -6.31 1.68
CA TYR A 72 9.16 -5.19 0.94
C TYR A 72 10.28 -4.30 0.40
N SER A 73 10.20 -3.91 -0.87
CA SER A 73 11.23 -3.12 -1.54
C SER A 73 10.61 -2.03 -2.41
N ALA A 74 11.08 -0.79 -2.20
CA ALA A 74 10.85 0.32 -3.12
C ALA A 74 11.90 0.23 -4.25
N GLN A 75 11.72 -0.74 -5.15
CA GLN A 75 12.65 -1.05 -6.23
C GLN A 75 12.52 -0.03 -7.38
N GLU A 76 13.57 0.16 -8.20
CA GLU A 76 13.62 1.21 -9.24
C GLU A 76 12.60 1.06 -10.37
N PHE A 77 12.12 -0.16 -10.63
CA PHE A 77 11.13 -0.42 -11.70
C PHE A 77 9.68 -0.07 -11.30
N PHE A 78 9.43 0.27 -10.04
CA PHE A 78 8.13 0.66 -9.55
C PHE A 78 8.16 2.13 -9.09
N PRO A 79 7.05 2.87 -9.25
CA PRO A 79 6.96 4.21 -8.71
C PRO A 79 7.14 4.16 -7.19
N ARG A 80 7.83 5.17 -6.65
CA ARG A 80 7.99 5.30 -5.20
C ARG A 80 6.73 5.83 -4.51
N THR A 81 5.90 6.54 -5.26
CA THR A 81 4.64 7.14 -4.77
C THR A 81 3.59 7.14 -5.86
N GLY A 82 2.32 7.13 -5.48
CA GLY A 82 1.18 7.21 -6.40
C GLY A 82 -0.14 7.14 -5.66
N THR A 83 -1.25 7.10 -6.41
CA THR A 83 -2.56 6.86 -5.79
C THR A 83 -2.70 5.41 -5.33
N VAL A 84 -3.52 5.16 -4.31
CA VAL A 84 -3.75 3.78 -3.81
C VAL A 84 -4.17 2.84 -4.93
N ALA A 85 -5.12 3.25 -5.77
CA ALA A 85 -5.63 2.43 -6.87
C ALA A 85 -4.55 2.07 -7.89
N GLU A 86 -3.72 3.04 -8.32
CA GLU A 86 -2.62 2.79 -9.25
C GLU A 86 -1.59 1.82 -8.67
N LEU A 87 -1.17 2.06 -7.43
CA LEU A 87 -0.14 1.28 -6.75
C LEU A 87 -0.58 -0.17 -6.51
N VAL A 88 -1.84 -0.38 -6.12
CA VAL A 88 -2.39 -1.72 -5.86
C VAL A 88 -2.60 -2.47 -7.17
N ARG A 89 -3.17 -1.84 -8.20
CA ARG A 89 -3.31 -2.45 -9.54
C ARG A 89 -1.95 -2.87 -10.11
N MET A 90 -0.94 -2.03 -9.94
CA MET A 90 0.42 -2.34 -10.39
C MET A 90 1.00 -3.54 -9.63
N ALA A 91 0.80 -3.61 -8.31
CA ALA A 91 1.23 -4.77 -7.53
C ALA A 91 0.50 -6.05 -7.95
N MET A 92 -0.81 -5.99 -8.20
CA MET A 92 -1.60 -7.12 -8.71
C MET A 92 -1.07 -7.60 -10.07
N SER A 93 -0.85 -6.67 -10.99
CA SER A 93 -0.32 -6.97 -12.33
C SER A 93 1.07 -7.62 -12.26
N ALA A 94 1.93 -7.20 -11.33
CA ALA A 94 3.26 -7.78 -11.15
C ALA A 94 3.23 -9.27 -10.75
N TYR A 95 2.10 -9.73 -10.19
CA TYR A 95 1.86 -11.13 -9.81
C TYR A 95 0.83 -11.83 -10.68
N ASN A 96 0.47 -11.27 -11.84
CA ASN A 96 -0.56 -11.79 -12.74
C ASN A 96 -1.94 -11.98 -12.08
N LEU A 97 -2.24 -11.19 -11.03
CA LEU A 97 -3.55 -11.14 -10.41
C LEU A 97 -4.47 -10.22 -11.22
N ARG A 98 -5.74 -10.61 -11.36
CA ARG A 98 -6.78 -9.78 -11.97
C ARG A 98 -7.83 -9.45 -10.91
N PRO A 99 -8.25 -8.18 -10.82
CA PRO A 99 -9.40 -7.82 -10.00
C PRO A 99 -10.70 -8.42 -10.56
#